data_AF-A0AAW1UVB4-F1
#
_entry.id   AF-A0AAW1UVB4-F1
#
_cell.length_a   1.000
_cell.length_b   1.000
_cell.length_c   1.000
_cell.angle_alpha   90.00
_cell.angle_beta   90.00
_cell.angle_gamma   90.00
#
_symmetry.space_group_name_H-M   'P 1'
#
loop_
_entity.id
_entity.type
_entity.pdbx_description
1 polymer ?
#
loop_
_entity_poly.entity_id
_entity_poly.type
_entity_poly.pdbx_seq_one_letter_code
_entity_poly.pdbx_strand_id
1 'polypeptide(L)'
;MHKLVVKYKEGSCEKCLEKVILTDADIDSIESEIKGQHESSLWHELRYGRITASRAFQFSRCKISDGILMSLIMGAKPLDTGHEAS
;
A
#
# COMPACT_ATOMS: atom_id res chain seq x y z
N MET A 1 -8.14 -5.37 0.10
CA MET A 1 -7.82 -5.71 1.50
C MET A 1 -7.81 -7.24 1.69
N HIS A 2 -7.30 -8.03 0.73
CA HIS A 2 -7.75 -9.43 0.57
C HIS A 2 -6.74 -10.51 1.01
N LYS A 3 -5.42 -10.24 1.09
CA LYS A 3 -4.46 -11.29 1.51
C LYS A 3 -4.12 -11.26 3.01
N LEU A 4 -3.93 -10.07 3.57
CA LEU A 4 -3.58 -9.92 4.99
C LEU A 4 -4.78 -10.17 5.91
N VAL A 5 -5.96 -9.61 5.60
CA VAL A 5 -7.20 -9.85 6.37
C VAL A 5 -7.58 -11.33 6.37
N VAL A 6 -7.41 -12.02 5.22
CA VAL A 6 -7.66 -13.47 5.11
C VAL A 6 -6.63 -14.30 5.88
N LYS A 7 -5.35 -13.88 5.92
CA LYS A 7 -4.28 -14.57 6.67
C LYS A 7 -4.50 -14.49 8.18
N TYR A 8 -4.95 -13.35 8.71
CA TYR A 8 -5.09 -13.15 10.15
C TYR A 8 -6.46 -13.54 10.72
N LYS A 9 -7.48 -13.84 9.88
CA LYS A 9 -8.86 -14.20 10.30
C LYS A 9 -9.44 -13.26 11.38
N GLU A 10 -8.98 -12.01 11.41
CA GLU A 10 -9.33 -11.05 12.46
C GLU A 10 -10.55 -10.24 12.00
N GLY A 11 -11.61 -10.25 12.80
CA GLY A 11 -12.87 -9.55 12.46
C GLY A 11 -12.82 -8.03 12.60
N SER A 12 -11.75 -7.49 13.19
CA SER A 12 -11.53 -6.04 13.33
C SER A 12 -10.21 -5.63 12.68
N CYS A 13 -10.29 -4.60 11.84
CA CYS A 13 -9.13 -4.03 11.14
C CYS A 13 -8.14 -3.39 12.14
N GLU A 14 -8.64 -2.78 13.21
CA GLU A 14 -7.82 -2.12 14.23
C GLU A 14 -6.92 -3.12 14.97
N LYS A 15 -7.50 -4.23 15.43
CA LYS A 15 -6.76 -5.33 16.09
C LYS A 15 -5.76 -6.01 15.17
N CYS A 16 -6.01 -5.99 13.87
CA CYS A 16 -5.08 -6.51 12.86
C CYS A 16 -3.87 -5.58 12.73
N LEU A 17 -4.08 -4.27 12.72
CA LEU A 17 -3.01 -3.27 12.58
C LEU A 17 -2.12 -3.19 13.82
N GLU A 18 -2.65 -3.39 15.02
CA GLU A 18 -1.86 -3.48 16.26
C GLU A 18 -0.81 -4.61 16.23
N LYS A 19 -1.03 -5.64 15.42
CA LYS A 19 -0.08 -6.76 15.25
C LYS A 19 1.01 -6.46 14.21
N VAL A 20 0.90 -5.35 13.48
CA VAL A 20 1.85 -4.93 12.45
C VAL A 20 2.71 -3.79 12.98
N ILE A 21 3.44 -4.07 14.06
CA ILE A 21 4.46 -3.17 14.60
C ILE A 21 5.80 -3.58 13.98
N LEU A 22 6.39 -2.67 13.20
CA LEU A 22 7.75 -2.83 12.68
C LEU A 22 8.71 -2.20 13.67
N THR A 23 9.70 -2.96 14.12
CA THR A 23 10.82 -2.43 14.90
C THR A 23 11.85 -1.76 13.99
N ASP A 24 12.78 -0.98 14.55
CA ASP A 24 13.86 -0.37 13.76
C ASP A 24 14.71 -1.43 13.04
N ALA A 25 14.95 -2.59 13.69
CA ALA A 25 15.67 -3.70 13.07
C ALA A 25 14.89 -4.32 11.89
N ASP A 26 13.56 -4.40 11.98
CA ASP A 26 12.73 -4.84 10.86
C ASP A 26 12.81 -3.85 9.71
N ILE A 27 12.79 -2.54 10.00
CA ILE A 27 12.89 -1.48 9.00
C ILE A 27 14.23 -1.56 8.26
N ASP A 28 15.33 -1.75 8.98
CA ASP A 28 16.67 -1.87 8.39
C ASP A 28 16.80 -3.11 7.50
N SER A 29 16.28 -4.26 7.95
CA SER A 29 16.27 -5.49 7.13
C SER A 29 15.43 -5.30 5.87
N ILE A 30 14.23 -4.75 6.03
CA ILE A 30 13.31 -4.47 4.93
C ILE A 30 13.95 -3.53 3.91
N GLU A 31 14.58 -2.43 4.35
CA GLU A 31 15.27 -1.48 3.47
C GLU A 31 16.29 -2.20 2.59
N SER A 32 17.12 -3.04 3.20
CA SER A 32 18.15 -3.78 2.48
C SER A 32 17.57 -4.78 1.48
N GLU A 33 16.49 -5.48 1.83
CA GLU A 33 15.81 -6.45 0.97
C GLU A 33 15.07 -5.82 -0.21
N ILE A 34 14.60 -4.57 -0.07
CA ILE A 34 13.80 -3.90 -1.09
C ILE A 34 14.60 -2.87 -1.91
N LYS A 35 15.94 -2.90 -1.87
CA LYS A 35 16.81 -2.03 -2.70
C LYS A 35 16.50 -2.10 -4.19
N GLY A 36 16.08 -3.26 -4.70
CA GLY A 36 15.61 -3.46 -6.09
C GLY A 36 14.23 -2.84 -6.39
N GLN A 37 13.61 -2.21 -5.40
CA GLN A 37 12.36 -1.50 -5.50
C GLN A 37 11.26 -2.35 -6.17
N HIS A 38 10.73 -1.87 -7.30
CA HIS A 38 9.65 -2.47 -8.07
C HIS A 38 9.92 -3.90 -8.56
N GLU A 39 11.17 -4.34 -8.59
CA GLU A 39 11.54 -5.72 -8.92
C GLU A 39 11.30 -6.69 -7.74
N SER A 40 11.22 -6.17 -6.52
CA SER A 40 10.93 -6.94 -5.31
C SER A 40 9.42 -7.07 -5.11
N SER A 41 8.92 -8.30 -4.95
CA SER A 41 7.52 -8.53 -4.55
C SER A 41 7.21 -7.87 -3.19
N LEU A 42 8.17 -7.91 -2.27
CA LEU A 42 8.06 -7.31 -0.93
C LEU A 42 7.84 -5.79 -1.00
N TRP A 43 8.43 -5.09 -1.98
CA TRP A 43 8.21 -3.65 -2.19
C TRP A 43 6.75 -3.31 -2.49
N HIS A 44 6.05 -4.17 -3.23
CA HIS A 44 4.63 -4.02 -3.54
C HIS A 44 3.76 -4.38 -2.33
N GLU A 45 4.12 -5.45 -1.60
CA GLU A 45 3.39 -5.89 -0.41
C GLU A 45 3.44 -4.85 0.71
N LEU A 46 4.61 -4.25 0.96
CA LEU A 46 4.77 -3.22 1.99
C LEU A 46 4.04 -1.92 1.67
N ARG A 47 3.88 -1.58 0.38
CA ARG A 47 3.13 -0.40 -0.05
C ARG A 47 1.62 -0.60 -0.06
N TYR A 48 1.17 -1.84 -0.05
CA TYR A 48 -0.25 -2.16 -0.09
C TYR A 48 -0.98 -1.57 1.14
N GLY A 49 -1.95 -0.70 0.89
CA GLY A 49 -2.74 -0.06 1.95
C GLY A 49 -1.96 0.96 2.79
N ARG A 50 -0.74 1.34 2.37
CA ARG A 50 0.05 2.39 3.04
C ARG A 50 0.10 3.65 2.19
N ILE A 51 0.00 4.79 2.87
CA ILE A 51 0.22 6.09 2.22
C ILE A 51 1.72 6.23 1.96
N THR A 52 2.10 6.31 0.69
CA THR A 52 3.49 6.52 0.28
C THR A 52 3.79 8.01 0.13
N ALA A 53 5.07 8.40 0.24
CA ALA A 53 5.49 9.79 0.11
C ALA A 53 4.98 10.46 -1.18
N SER A 54 5.01 9.76 -2.31
CA SER A 54 4.51 10.25 -3.61
C SER A 54 3.01 10.56 -3.65
N ARG A 55 2.23 10.07 -2.67
CA ARG A 55 0.77 10.24 -2.59
C ARG A 55 0.32 10.98 -1.34
N ALA A 56 1.20 11.23 -0.37
CA ALA A 56 0.87 11.86 0.91
C ALA A 56 0.21 13.23 0.75
N PHE A 57 0.74 14.08 -0.14
CA PHE A 57 0.15 15.38 -0.42
C PHE A 57 -1.27 15.27 -0.99
N GLN A 58 -1.48 14.38 -1.97
CA GLN A 58 -2.81 14.16 -2.57
C GLN A 58 -3.79 13.62 -1.53
N PHE A 59 -3.35 12.66 -0.71
CA PHE A 59 -4.17 12.06 0.35
C PHE A 59 -4.60 13.09 1.39
N SER A 60 -3.68 13.96 1.84
CA SER A 60 -3.97 14.99 2.85
C SER A 60 -5.07 15.97 2.43
N ARG A 61 -5.37 16.07 1.14
CA ARG A 61 -6.37 16.99 0.57
C ARG A 61 -7.56 16.27 -0.03
N CYS A 62 -7.55 14.94 -0.06
CA CYS A 62 -8.64 14.15 -0.60
C CYS A 62 -9.79 14.13 0.40
N LYS A 63 -10.97 14.62 -0.02
CA LYS A 63 -12.19 14.58 0.78
C LYS A 63 -13.04 13.32 0.53
N ILE A 64 -12.66 12.54 -0.47
CA ILE A 64 -13.37 11.34 -0.89
C ILE A 64 -12.71 10.14 -0.22
N SER A 65 -13.47 9.42 0.61
CA SER A 65 -13.02 8.21 1.31
C SER A 65 -12.93 7.00 0.38
N ASP A 66 -13.83 6.91 -0.60
CA ASP A 66 -13.94 5.79 -1.54
C ASP A 66 -13.83 6.31 -2.97
N GLY A 67 -12.71 6.02 -3.63
CA GLY A 67 -12.43 6.50 -4.97
C GLY A 67 -11.04 6.10 -5.48
N ILE A 68 -10.65 6.64 -6.64
CA ILE A 68 -9.42 6.25 -7.34
C ILE A 68 -8.19 6.34 -6.44
N LEU A 69 -8.06 7.40 -5.63
CA LEU A 69 -6.92 7.55 -4.74
C LEU A 69 -6.85 6.43 -3.69
N MET A 70 -7.99 6.06 -3.10
CA MET A 70 -8.08 4.93 -2.19
C MET A 70 -7.75 3.62 -2.92
N SER A 71 -8.26 3.41 -4.13
CA SER A 71 -7.94 2.24 -4.94
C SER A 71 -6.43 2.13 -5.22
N LEU A 72 -5.77 3.24 -5.55
CA LEU A 72 -4.32 3.30 -5.79
C LEU A 72 -3.51 3.00 -4.52
N ILE A 73 -3.91 3.53 -3.36
CA ILE A 73 -3.30 3.17 -2.06
C ILE A 73 -3.46 1.68 -1.77
N MET A 74 -4.60 1.12 -2.13
CA MET A 74 -4.88 -0.32 -2.04
C MET A 74 -4.23 -1.14 -3.16
N GLY A 75 -3.26 -0.59 -3.89
CA GLY A 75 -2.45 -1.30 -4.87
C GLY A 75 -3.10 -1.48 -6.25
N ALA A 76 -4.17 -0.73 -6.57
CA ALA A 76 -4.68 -0.69 -7.93
C ALA A 76 -3.61 -0.11 -8.88
N LYS A 77 -3.54 -0.68 -10.09
CA LYS A 77 -2.77 -0.06 -11.16
C LYS A 77 -3.50 1.20 -11.63
N PRO A 78 -2.78 2.30 -11.96
CA PRO A 78 -3.39 3.39 -12.70
C PRO A 78 -4.04 2.82 -13.95
N LEU A 79 -5.28 3.23 -14.24
CA LEU A 79 -5.87 2.99 -15.55
C LEU A 79 -5.00 3.76 -16.54
N ASP A 80 -4.25 3.06 -17.39
CA ASP A 80 -3.58 3.69 -18.52
C ASP A 80 -4.68 4.34 -19.36
N THR A 81 -4.84 5.66 -19.21
CA THR A 81 -5.58 6.46 -20.18
C THR A 81 -4.64 6.67 -21.35
N GLY A 82 -4.30 5.55 -22.00
CA GLY A 82 -3.70 5.53 -23.31
C GLY A 82 -4.69 6.19 -24.25
N HIS A 83 -4.19 7.21 -24.94
CA HIS A 83 -4.84 7.95 -25.99
C HIS A 83 -5.27 6.99 -27.11
N GLU A 84 -6.49 6.46 -27.09
CA GLU A 84 -7.16 6.00 -28.31
C GLU A 84 -7.90 7.19 -28.92
N ALA A 85 -7.11 8.11 -29.49
CA ALA A 85 -7.54 8.87 -30.65
C ALA A 85 -6.74 8.30 -31.82
N SER A 86 -7.37 7.41 -32.58
CA SER A 86 -7.04 7.06 -33.96
C SER A 86 -8.32 6.63 -34.66
#